data_AF-A0A6V7IK03-F1
#
_entry.id   AF-A0A6V7IK03-F1
#
_cell.length_a   1.000
_cell.length_b   1.000
_cell.length_c   1.000
_cell.angle_alpha   90.00
_cell.angle_beta   90.00
_cell.angle_gamma   90.00
#
_symmetry.space_group_name_H-M   'P 1'
#
loop_
_entity.id
_entity.type
_entity.pdbx_description
1 polymer ?
#
loop_
_entity_poly.entity_id
_entity_poly.type
_entity_poly.pdbx_seq_one_letter_code
_entity_poly.pdbx_strand_id
1 'polypeptide(L)' 'FIPNEGALKALDSLIACGVALGKISPNYQVIGHRQARDTACPGEVFYKYVQKMERWTADPVPV' A
#
# COMPACT_ATOMS: atom_id res chain seq x y z
N PHE A 1 4.64 9.89 11.71
CA PHE A 1 5.00 8.57 12.24
C PHE A 1 5.26 7.63 11.06
N ILE A 2 6.40 6.94 11.06
CA ILE A 2 6.68 5.81 10.17
C ILE A 2 6.57 4.54 11.03
N PRO A 3 5.86 3.49 10.58
CA PRO A 3 5.85 2.22 11.29
C PRO A 3 7.26 1.68 11.54
N ASN A 4 7.44 0.89 12.59
CA ASN A 4 8.73 0.27 12.84
C ASN A 4 9.07 -0.77 11.76
N GLU A 5 10.33 -1.20 11.73
CA GLU A 5 10.84 -2.14 10.72
C GLU A 5 10.05 -3.46 10.68
N GLY A 6 9.65 -3.98 11.84
CA GLY A 6 8.86 -5.21 11.92
C GLY A 6 7.51 -5.08 11.22
N ALA A 7 6.82 -3.95 11.37
CA ALA A 7 5.55 -3.68 10.70
C ALA A 7 5.73 -3.53 9.17
N LEU A 8 6.79 -2.86 8.72
CA LEU A 8 7.09 -2.72 7.29
C LEU A 8 7.43 -4.07 6.65
N LYS A 9 8.24 -4.89 7.32
CA LYS A 9 8.56 -6.25 6.84
C LYS A 9 7.31 -7.14 6.79
N ALA A 10 6.41 -6.99 7.76
CA ALA A 10 5.14 -7.72 7.77
C ALA A 10 4.24 -7.30 6.60
N LEU A 11 4.20 -6.01 6.24
CA LEU A 11 3.49 -5.50 5.07
C LEU A 11 4.00 -6.16 3.78
N ASP A 12 5.31 -6.12 3.55
CA ASP A 12 5.91 -6.70 2.35
C ASP A 12 5.65 -8.22 2.25
N SER A 13 5.79 -8.92 3.38
CA SER A 13 5.56 -10.36 3.48
C SER A 13 4.09 -10.72 3.22
N LEU A 14 3.16 -9.91 3.71
CA LEU A 14 1.72 -10.10 3.51
C LEU A 14 1.35 -9.92 2.04
N ILE A 15 1.89 -8.90 1.37
CA ILE A 15 1.65 -8.66 -0.06
C ILE A 15 2.21 -9.82 -0.89
N ALA A 16 3.45 -10.24 -0.64
CA ALA A 16 4.08 -11.35 -1.35
C ALA A 16 3.29 -12.66 -1.17
N CYS A 17 2.87 -12.97 0.06
CA CYS A 17 2.03 -14.14 0.36
C CYS A 17 0.67 -14.04 -0.35
N GLY A 18 0.03 -12.87 -0.32
CA GLY A 18 -1.25 -12.64 -1.00
C GLY A 18 -1.17 -12.87 -2.52
N VAL A 19 -0.08 -12.44 -3.16
CA VAL A 19 0.17 -12.71 -4.59
C VAL A 19 0.41 -14.21 -4.83
N ALA A 20 1.26 -14.85 -4.02
CA ALA A 20 1.54 -16.29 -4.15
C ALA A 20 0.28 -17.17 -3.97
N LEU A 21 -0.64 -16.76 -3.09
CA LEU A 21 -1.92 -17.44 -2.85
C LEU A 21 -3.02 -17.05 -3.84
N GLY A 22 -2.75 -16.16 -4.81
CA GLY A 22 -3.74 -15.64 -5.74
C GLY A 22 -4.85 -14.79 -5.10
N LYS A 23 -4.63 -14.28 -3.88
CA LYS A 23 -5.54 -13.37 -3.16
C LYS A 23 -5.33 -11.90 -3.55
N ILE A 24 -4.14 -11.57 -4.05
CA ILE A 24 -3.79 -10.28 -4.64
C ILE A 24 -3.41 -10.56 -6.09
N SER A 25 -3.97 -9.80 -7.03
CA SER A 25 -3.59 -9.88 -8.44
C SER A 25 -2.09 -9.60 -8.62
N PRO A 26 -1.34 -10.33 -9.45
CA PRO A 26 0.06 -9.99 -9.77
C PRO A 26 0.25 -8.58 -10.33
N ASN A 27 -0.81 -7.99 -10.90
CA ASN A 27 -0.87 -6.63 -11.46
C ASN A 27 -1.57 -5.63 -10.52
N TYR A 28 -1.47 -5.84 -9.21
CA TYR A 28 -2.07 -4.94 -8.21
C TYR A 28 -1.49 -3.53 -8.27
N GLN A 29 -2.23 -2.58 -7.70
CA GLN A 29 -1.76 -1.21 -7.45
C GLN A 29 -1.70 -0.97 -5.94
N VAL A 30 -0.70 -0.20 -5.49
CA VAL A 30 -0.60 0.29 -4.12
C VAL A 30 -1.19 1.69 -4.08
N ILE A 31 -2.06 1.95 -3.10
CA ILE A 31 -2.60 3.29 -2.82
C ILE A 31 -2.69 3.57 -1.33
N GLY A 32 -2.66 4.84 -0.95
CA GLY A 32 -3.09 5.27 0.37
C GLY A 32 -4.61 5.30 0.47
N HIS A 33 -5.17 5.05 1.66
CA HIS A 33 -6.63 5.06 1.88
C HIS A 33 -7.27 6.40 1.46
N ARG A 34 -6.57 7.53 1.67
CA ARG A 34 -6.94 8.87 1.18
C ARG A 34 -7.18 8.99 -0.33
N GLN A 35 -6.61 8.10 -1.14
CA GLN A 35 -6.83 8.11 -2.60
C GLN A 35 -8.13 7.40 -2.98
N ALA A 36 -8.70 6.60 -2.08
CA ALA A 36 -9.96 5.89 -2.31
C ALA A 36 -11.16 6.58 -1.64
N ARG A 37 -10.94 7.34 -0.56
CA ARG A 37 -11.97 7.96 0.27
C ARG A 37 -11.48 9.30 0.82
N ASP A 38 -12.41 10.18 1.18
CA ASP A 38 -12.09 11.43 1.88
C ASP A 38 -11.69 11.14 3.34
N THR A 39 -10.39 10.89 3.55
CA THR A 39 -9.82 10.56 4.85
C THR A 39 -8.36 11.00 4.94
N ALA A 40 -7.92 11.37 6.14
CA ALA A 40 -6.50 11.66 6.39
C ALA A 40 -5.63 10.38 6.42
N CYS A 41 -6.21 9.19 6.55
CA CYS A 41 -5.48 7.92 6.55
C CYS A 41 -4.70 7.73 5.22
N PRO A 42 -3.41 7.31 5.22
CA PRO A 42 -2.64 6.73 6.32
C PRO A 42 -1.80 7.74 7.13
N GLY A 43 -2.14 9.03 7.07
CA GLY A 43 -1.35 10.13 7.62
C GLY A 43 -0.21 10.55 6.69
N GLU A 44 0.21 11.82 6.77
CA GLU A 44 1.14 12.41 5.80
C GLU A 44 2.50 11.70 5.74
N VAL A 45 3.04 11.36 6.90
CA VAL A 45 4.39 10.80 6.98
C VAL A 45 4.45 9.39 6.40
N PHE A 46 3.49 8.52 6.74
CA PHE A 46 3.46 7.18 6.18
C PHE A 46 2.98 7.19 4.73
N TYR A 47 2.12 8.14 4.33
CA TYR A 47 1.75 8.29 2.93
C TYR A 47 2.96 8.57 2.02
N LYS A 48 3.90 9.43 2.43
CA LYS A 48 5.16 9.65 1.70
C LYS A 48 6.02 8.39 1.55
N TYR A 49 5.91 7.44 2.47
CA TYR A 49 6.54 6.13 2.33
C TYR A 49 5.78 5.26 1.32
N VAL A 50 4.45 5.19 1.42
CA VAL A 50 3.59 4.45 0.49
C VAL A 50 3.79 4.91 -0.95
N GLN A 51 3.95 6.22 -1.19
CA GLN A 51 4.22 6.79 -2.52
C GLN A 51 5.54 6.30 -3.15
N LYS A 52 6.47 5.76 -2.36
CA LYS A 52 7.75 5.22 -2.83
C LYS A 52 7.71 3.70 -3.02
N MET A 53 6.64 3.03 -2.61
CA MET A 53 6.50 1.58 -2.79
C MET A 53 6.38 1.25 -4.27
N GLU A 54 6.84 0.06 -4.64
CA GLU A 54 6.59 -0.48 -5.98
C GLU A 54 5.10 -0.54 -6.27
N ARG A 55 4.73 -0.29 -7.54
CA ARG A 55 3.34 -0.32 -8.02
C ARG A 55 2.42 0.70 -7.35
N TRP A 56 2.95 1.71 -6.65
CA TRP A 56 2.14 2.86 -6.26
C TRP A 56 1.67 3.65 -7.49
N THR A 57 0.44 4.18 -7.44
CA THR A 57 -0.10 5.07 -8.48
C THR A 57 -0.67 6.34 -7.86
N ALA A 58 -0.46 7.47 -8.53
CA ALA A 58 -1.11 8.74 -8.18
C ALA A 58 -2.61 8.72 -8.53
N ASP A 59 -2.93 8.02 -9.63
CA ASP A 59 -4.25 7.99 -10.26
C ASP A 59 -4.80 6.56 -10.20
N PRO A 60 -5.39 6.13 -9.06
CA PRO A 60 -6.06 4.84 -8.99
C PRO A 60 -7.25 4.79 -9.94
N VAL A 61 -7.35 3.69 -10.68
CA VAL A 61 -8.53 3.38 -11.47
C VAL A 61 -9.50 2.61 -10.56
N PRO A 62 -10.72 3.12 -10.32
CA PRO A 62 -11.73 2.35 -9.62
C PRO A 62 -11.98 1.04 -10.37
N VAL A 63 -11.86 -0.08 -9.66
CA VAL A 63 -12.27 -1.41 -10.15
C VAL A 63 -13.74 -1.66 -9.90
#